data_AF-A0A835RSD5-F1
#
_entry.id   AF-A0A835RSD5-F1
#
_cell.length_a   1.000
_cell.length_b   1.000
_cell.length_c   1.000
_cell.angle_alpha   90.00
_cell.angle_beta   90.00
_cell.angle_gamma   90.00
#
_symmetry.space_group_name_H-M   'P 1'
#
loop_
_entity.id
_entity.type
_entity.pdbx_description
1 polymer ?
#
loop_
_entity_poly.entity_id
_entity_poly.type
_entity_poly.pdbx_seq_one_letter_code
_entity_poly.pdbx_strand_id
1 'polypeptide(L)'
;MLKKIKGRAPEQRPEQLNLGRMQETIFSARRPSPGSPEGCREDDSKMRRTSLLLNRFATKLFGFRLENHSMAQLLATSLLLLVVVVGSLFVLSWRRREVCVASYDSLTRTSFFSSGVYGLASDFGSLGVPWCRSKQGKTVEWTTKDLLKGLEEFVPIYETRPIKNNIYGMGFDHSFGLWFMARWLKPDLMIESGAFKGHSTWVLRQAMPDKPIISLSPRHPEKYLKKGPAYVDGNCTYFAGKNFVDFGSVEWETVLQKHGISDISRVLVFFDDHQNELKRLKQALKAGFHHLIFEDNYDTGTGDHYSLRQICDQPYIRGGGHSCFRDSDEARLRMKRKMFWAQAVDIGELCGEGEAWWGVRGVMRDDFNHSNKPITYEEHFQNSRYVESVLDLYWELPPVAGPSLTHQTRYDPARAADPVIEDGRFGLFRRLGLSKLDASVFNGYTQMVYAKISASGS
;
A
#
# COMPACT_ATOMS: atom_id res chain seq x y z
N MET A 1 52.37 56.97 -3.08
CA MET A 1 52.72 57.21 -1.66
C MET A 1 52.49 55.93 -0.87
N LEU A 2 53.56 55.41 -0.26
CA LEU A 2 53.68 54.55 0.96
C LEU A 2 52.68 53.37 1.14
N LYS A 3 53.07 52.10 0.92
CA LYS A 3 53.93 51.16 1.70
C LYS A 3 53.28 50.50 2.93
N LYS A 4 53.22 49.15 2.87
CA LYS A 4 53.46 48.06 3.86
C LYS A 4 52.33 47.03 3.75
N ILE A 5 52.48 45.80 3.24
CA ILE A 5 53.48 44.71 3.43
C ILE A 5 53.73 44.37 4.90
N LYS A 6 53.22 43.20 5.31
CA LYS A 6 53.93 42.20 6.13
C LYS A 6 53.37 40.81 5.83
N GLY A 7 54.23 39.91 5.36
CA GLY A 7 54.02 38.48 5.38
C GLY A 7 54.92 37.81 6.42
N ARG A 8 54.57 36.58 6.82
CA ARG A 8 55.49 35.43 7.03
C ARG A 8 54.67 34.18 7.42
N ALA A 9 54.87 33.10 6.68
CA ALA A 9 54.60 31.69 7.05
C ALA A 9 55.85 31.11 7.77
N PRO A 10 56.09 29.79 7.94
CA PRO A 10 55.27 28.55 7.85
C PRO A 10 55.53 27.52 9.00
N GLU A 11 54.81 26.38 9.06
CA GLU A 11 55.29 25.02 9.47
C GLU A 11 54.11 24.02 9.43
N GLN A 12 54.05 23.11 8.45
CA GLN A 12 54.56 21.72 8.40
C GLN A 12 53.78 20.66 9.21
N ARG A 13 53.37 19.63 8.44
CA ARG A 13 52.67 18.34 8.68
C ARG A 13 53.58 17.34 9.47
N PRO A 14 53.25 16.03 9.69
CA PRO A 14 52.03 15.21 9.40
C PRO A 14 51.62 14.23 10.54
N GLU A 15 50.48 13.51 10.40
CA GLU A 15 50.45 12.04 10.57
C GLU A 15 49.15 11.40 10.02
N GLN A 16 49.31 10.17 9.52
CA GLN A 16 48.37 9.33 8.76
C GLN A 16 47.75 8.21 9.62
N LEU A 17 46.80 7.47 8.99
CA LEU A 17 46.27 6.13 9.30
C LEU A 17 45.09 6.11 10.29
N ASN A 18 44.00 5.35 10.12
CA ASN A 18 43.62 4.28 9.19
C ASN A 18 42.06 4.22 9.22
N LEU A 19 41.37 4.25 8.08
CA LEU A 19 40.80 3.09 7.37
C LEU A 19 40.05 2.07 8.26
N GLY A 20 38.72 2.12 8.25
CA GLY A 20 37.83 1.10 8.80
C GLY A 20 36.68 0.82 7.84
N ARG A 21 36.83 -0.25 7.07
CA ARG A 21 35.92 -0.80 6.05
C ARG A 21 35.07 -1.89 6.72
N MET A 22 33.74 -1.85 6.61
CA MET A 22 32.84 -3.00 6.84
C MET A 22 31.86 -3.02 5.66
N GLN A 23 32.14 -3.71 4.56
CA GLN A 23 32.22 -5.14 4.31
C GLN A 23 30.85 -5.83 4.30
N GLU A 24 30.38 -6.01 3.06
CA GLU A 24 29.33 -6.88 2.57
C GLU A 24 29.54 -8.32 3.05
N THR A 25 28.45 -9.02 3.38
CA THR A 25 28.50 -10.47 3.63
C THR A 25 27.62 -11.18 2.60
N ILE A 26 28.29 -11.74 1.58
CA ILE A 26 27.79 -12.78 0.69
C ILE A 26 28.12 -14.13 1.36
N PHE A 27 27.14 -15.02 1.51
CA PHE A 27 27.38 -16.43 1.82
C PHE A 27 27.01 -17.31 0.63
N SER A 28 28.01 -18.01 0.09
CA SER A 28 27.86 -19.12 -0.83
C SER A 28 28.93 -20.17 -0.53
N ALA A 29 28.50 -21.45 -0.59
CA ALA A 29 29.29 -22.68 -0.72
C ALA A 29 30.12 -23.11 0.51
N ARG A 30 30.24 -24.39 0.91
CA ARG A 30 30.20 -25.67 0.21
C ARG A 30 30.21 -26.84 1.24
N ARG A 31 29.80 -28.02 0.78
CA ARG A 31 29.89 -29.36 1.42
C ARG A 31 31.31 -29.72 1.91
N PRO A 32 31.41 -30.77 2.75
CA PRO A 32 32.22 -31.92 2.32
C PRO A 32 31.63 -33.31 2.66
N SER A 33 31.94 -34.25 1.77
CA SER A 33 32.12 -35.71 1.96
C SER A 33 33.21 -36.08 0.92
N PRO A 34 34.03 -37.15 1.05
CA PRO A 34 33.66 -38.47 1.61
C PRO A 34 34.79 -39.18 2.40
N GLY A 35 34.47 -40.35 2.98
CA GLY A 35 35.46 -41.30 3.49
C GLY A 35 34.86 -42.52 4.20
N SER A 36 34.61 -43.58 3.44
CA SER A 36 34.65 -45.00 3.87
C SER A 36 35.90 -45.63 3.22
N PRO A 37 36.46 -46.80 3.61
CA PRO A 37 35.83 -48.10 3.95
C PRO A 37 36.41 -48.71 5.27
N GLU A 38 36.00 -49.84 5.86
CA GLU A 38 35.92 -51.22 5.35
C GLU A 38 35.15 -52.14 6.33
N GLY A 39 34.42 -53.11 5.74
CA GLY A 39 34.32 -54.52 6.19
C GLY A 39 33.37 -54.87 7.35
N CYS A 40 32.62 -55.98 7.36
CA CYS A 40 32.53 -57.14 6.49
C CYS A 40 31.16 -57.85 6.71
N ARG A 41 30.64 -58.44 5.62
CA ARG A 41 29.84 -59.69 5.50
C ARG A 41 28.45 -59.74 6.17
N GLU A 42 27.39 -59.79 5.37
CA GLU A 42 26.78 -60.99 4.74
C GLU A 42 26.21 -61.96 5.77
N ASP A 43 24.87 -62.02 5.88
CA ASP A 43 24.20 -63.26 5.46
C ASP A 43 22.75 -63.00 5.05
N ASP A 44 22.37 -63.67 3.97
CA ASP A 44 21.14 -63.58 3.22
C ASP A 44 20.36 -64.87 3.47
N SER A 45 19.07 -64.81 3.86
CA SER A 45 18.14 -65.90 3.49
C SER A 45 16.68 -65.47 3.52
N LYS A 46 16.12 -65.43 2.31
CA LYS A 46 14.69 -65.49 2.00
C LYS A 46 14.11 -66.84 2.48
N MET A 47 12.83 -66.87 2.87
CA MET A 47 11.71 -67.24 1.99
C MET A 47 10.48 -67.81 2.77
N ARG A 48 9.28 -67.27 2.46
CA ARG A 48 7.96 -67.95 2.30
C ARG A 48 7.30 -68.74 3.46
N ARG A 49 6.09 -68.31 3.84
CA ARG A 49 4.74 -68.91 3.57
C ARG A 49 3.71 -68.37 4.58
N THR A 50 2.73 -67.58 4.17
CA THR A 50 1.33 -67.96 3.84
C THR A 50 0.53 -68.76 4.88
N SER A 51 -0.54 -68.10 5.34
CA SER A 51 -1.90 -68.60 5.61
C SER A 51 -2.22 -69.19 6.99
N LEU A 52 -3.48 -68.95 7.36
CA LEU A 52 -4.26 -69.47 8.49
C LEU A 52 -4.16 -68.64 9.77
N LEU A 53 -5.17 -67.78 9.98
CA LEU A 53 -6.06 -67.79 11.15
C LEU A 53 -7.08 -66.64 11.02
N LEU A 54 -7.99 -66.79 10.06
CA LEU A 54 -9.24 -66.05 9.95
C LEU A 54 -10.36 -67.04 10.24
N ASN A 55 -10.74 -67.18 11.51
CA ASN A 55 -12.06 -67.65 11.95
C ASN A 55 -12.15 -67.69 13.47
N ARG A 56 -13.33 -67.30 13.98
CA ARG A 56 -13.77 -67.21 15.39
C ARG A 56 -13.62 -65.83 16.02
N PHE A 57 -14.60 -64.98 15.79
CA PHE A 57 -15.23 -64.15 16.84
C PHE A 57 -16.55 -63.58 16.30
N ALA A 58 -17.49 -64.46 15.96
CA ALA A 58 -18.87 -64.10 15.67
C ALA A 58 -19.75 -65.14 16.36
N THR A 59 -20.17 -64.84 17.59
CA THR A 59 -21.37 -65.34 18.29
C THR A 59 -21.22 -65.05 19.78
N LYS A 60 -21.80 -63.94 20.25
CA LYS A 60 -22.36 -63.74 21.60
C LYS A 60 -22.80 -62.28 21.75
N LEU A 61 -23.97 -61.95 21.22
CA LEU A 61 -24.73 -60.74 21.58
C LEU A 61 -26.16 -60.85 21.05
N PHE A 62 -26.89 -61.89 21.49
CA PHE A 62 -28.35 -61.90 21.46
C PHE A 62 -28.82 -62.66 22.70
N GLY A 63 -29.33 -61.90 23.67
CA GLY A 63 -29.76 -62.43 24.95
C GLY A 63 -30.27 -61.34 25.87
N PHE A 64 -31.26 -60.56 25.44
CA PHE A 64 -32.17 -59.91 26.37
C PHE A 64 -33.60 -60.01 25.82
N ARG A 65 -34.41 -60.79 26.55
CA ARG A 65 -35.84 -60.94 26.33
C ARG A 65 -36.53 -59.62 26.65
N LEU A 66 -37.47 -59.25 25.79
CA LEU A 66 -38.49 -58.24 25.99
C LEU A 66 -39.38 -58.62 27.18
N GLU A 67 -39.30 -57.87 28.27
CA GLU A 67 -40.35 -57.72 29.27
C GLU A 67 -40.14 -56.34 29.94
N ASN A 68 -40.58 -55.28 29.26
CA ASN A 68 -40.92 -53.95 29.83
C ASN A 68 -41.13 -52.93 28.70
N HIS A 69 -42.22 -53.10 27.93
CA HIS A 69 -42.57 -52.17 26.87
C HIS A 69 -42.99 -50.77 27.38
N SER A 70 -43.48 -50.63 28.62
CA SER A 70 -43.93 -49.32 29.14
C SER A 70 -42.78 -48.43 29.61
N MET A 71 -41.74 -48.98 30.24
CA MET A 71 -40.60 -48.21 30.75
C MET A 71 -39.69 -47.70 29.63
N ALA A 72 -39.48 -48.50 28.57
CA ALA A 72 -38.71 -48.07 27.41
C ALA A 72 -39.43 -46.93 26.63
N GLN A 73 -40.76 -46.98 26.55
CA GLN A 73 -41.56 -45.91 25.94
C GLN A 73 -41.56 -44.63 26.79
N LEU A 74 -41.61 -44.74 28.12
CA LEU A 74 -41.48 -43.59 29.04
C LEU A 74 -40.09 -42.93 28.96
N LEU A 75 -39.02 -43.72 28.86
CA LEU A 75 -37.67 -43.20 28.70
C LEU A 75 -37.47 -42.55 27.33
N ALA A 76 -38.00 -43.15 26.25
CA ALA A 76 -37.92 -42.58 24.91
C ALA A 76 -38.69 -41.25 24.80
N THR A 77 -39.89 -41.17 25.39
CA THR A 77 -40.69 -39.95 25.41
C THR A 77 -40.08 -38.85 26.29
N SER A 78 -39.50 -39.22 27.43
CA SER A 78 -38.75 -38.29 28.29
C SER A 78 -37.51 -37.73 27.58
N LEU A 79 -36.76 -38.57 26.86
CA LEU A 79 -35.60 -38.13 26.07
C LEU A 79 -36.02 -37.20 24.92
N LEU A 80 -37.14 -37.49 24.26
CA LEU A 80 -37.67 -36.64 23.20
C LEU A 80 -38.11 -35.27 23.73
N LEU A 81 -38.78 -35.23 24.88
CA LEU A 81 -39.16 -33.99 25.58
C LEU A 81 -37.92 -33.18 25.99
N LEU A 82 -36.87 -33.84 26.48
CA LEU A 82 -35.61 -33.17 26.82
C LEU A 82 -34.97 -32.52 25.58
N VAL A 83 -34.96 -33.21 24.44
CA VAL A 83 -34.44 -32.67 23.18
C VAL A 83 -35.26 -31.47 22.70
N VAL A 84 -36.59 -31.51 22.85
CA VAL A 84 -37.47 -30.39 22.49
C VAL A 84 -37.25 -29.18 23.43
N VAL A 85 -37.08 -29.42 24.73
CA VAL A 85 -36.79 -28.35 25.71
C VAL A 85 -35.41 -27.74 25.48
N VAL A 86 -34.37 -28.56 25.25
CA VAL A 86 -33.02 -28.05 24.95
C VAL A 86 -33.01 -27.32 23.60
N GLY A 87 -33.71 -27.84 22.59
CA GLY A 87 -33.85 -27.20 21.28
C GLY A 87 -34.59 -25.86 21.36
N SER A 88 -35.67 -25.77 22.14
CA SER A 88 -36.41 -24.53 22.34
C SER A 88 -35.63 -23.49 23.16
N LEU A 89 -34.86 -23.92 24.17
CA LEU A 89 -33.91 -23.05 24.87
C LEU A 89 -32.80 -22.55 23.92
N PHE A 90 -32.33 -23.40 22.99
CA PHE A 90 -31.36 -23.01 21.96
C PHE A 90 -31.95 -21.97 21.01
N VAL A 91 -33.17 -22.16 20.53
CA VAL A 91 -33.89 -21.20 19.65
C VAL A 91 -34.18 -19.88 20.37
N LEU A 92 -34.54 -19.92 21.65
CA LEU A 92 -34.77 -18.72 22.47
C LEU A 92 -33.47 -17.98 22.78
N SER A 93 -32.35 -18.69 22.97
CA SER A 93 -31.02 -18.10 23.13
C SER A 93 -30.48 -17.50 21.82
N TRP A 94 -30.84 -18.11 20.68
CA TRP A 94 -30.51 -17.61 19.33
C TRP A 94 -31.28 -16.32 19.01
N ARG A 95 -32.51 -16.15 19.53
CA ARG A 95 -33.33 -14.94 19.32
C ARG A 95 -32.99 -13.74 20.21
N ARG A 96 -32.07 -13.85 21.17
CA ARG A 96 -31.68 -12.74 22.08
C ARG A 96 -30.25 -12.21 21.87
N ARG A 97 -29.81 -12.14 20.61
CA ARG A 97 -28.66 -11.31 20.21
C ARG A 97 -29.02 -10.44 19.02
N GLU A 98 -29.91 -9.49 19.26
CA GLU A 98 -29.94 -8.27 18.44
C GLU A 98 -29.41 -7.12 19.30
N VAL A 99 -28.09 -6.98 19.29
CA VAL A 99 -27.43 -5.69 19.48
C VAL A 99 -26.97 -5.30 18.09
N CYS A 100 -27.51 -4.20 17.57
CA CYS A 100 -27.24 -3.69 16.23
C CYS A 100 -25.73 -3.49 16.01
N VAL A 101 -25.14 -4.35 15.20
CA VAL A 101 -23.89 -4.10 14.49
C VAL A 101 -24.23 -4.24 13.01
N ALA A 102 -23.84 -3.23 12.22
CA ALA A 102 -24.11 -3.13 10.81
C ALA A 102 -23.77 -4.44 10.06
N SER A 103 -24.65 -4.81 9.15
CA SER A 103 -24.57 -6.01 8.31
C SER A 103 -23.26 -6.05 7.53
N TYR A 104 -22.28 -6.78 8.05
CA TYR A 104 -21.11 -7.22 7.28
C TYR A 104 -21.38 -8.64 6.82
N ASP A 105 -21.22 -8.83 5.51
CA ASP A 105 -21.49 -10.05 4.79
C ASP A 105 -20.82 -11.27 5.46
N SER A 106 -21.63 -12.27 5.80
CA SER A 106 -21.24 -13.45 6.59
C SER A 106 -20.34 -14.44 5.81
N LEU A 107 -19.85 -14.07 4.63
CA LEU A 107 -19.07 -14.94 3.75
C LEU A 107 -17.56 -14.99 4.07
N THR A 108 -17.04 -14.14 4.97
CA THR A 108 -15.61 -14.13 5.32
C THR A 108 -15.24 -15.06 6.48
N ARG A 109 -16.21 -15.63 7.22
CA ARG A 109 -15.91 -16.50 8.37
C ARG A 109 -15.55 -17.94 8.03
N THR A 110 -15.66 -18.37 6.77
CA THR A 110 -15.33 -19.73 6.33
C THR A 110 -13.90 -19.90 5.81
N SER A 111 -13.09 -18.83 5.70
CA SER A 111 -11.70 -18.93 5.21
C SER A 111 -10.66 -19.28 6.30
N PHE A 112 -11.00 -19.11 7.59
CA PHE A 112 -10.02 -19.21 8.67
C PHE A 112 -9.51 -20.63 9.02
N PHE A 113 -10.03 -21.68 8.37
CA PHE A 113 -9.62 -23.07 8.62
C PHE A 113 -8.86 -23.72 7.45
N SER A 114 -8.58 -23.00 6.36
CA SER A 114 -7.74 -23.54 5.28
C SER A 114 -6.29 -23.08 5.44
N SER A 115 -5.48 -23.95 6.01
CA SER A 115 -4.02 -23.83 6.03
C SER A 115 -3.47 -23.84 4.60
N GLY A 116 -2.99 -22.68 4.14
CA GLY A 116 -2.09 -22.56 2.99
C GLY A 116 -2.59 -21.59 1.94
N VAL A 117 -1.90 -20.43 1.84
CA VAL A 117 -1.73 -19.48 0.71
C VAL A 117 -2.99 -18.94 0.01
N TYR A 118 -4.06 -19.71 -0.13
CA TYR A 118 -5.36 -19.34 -0.73
C TYR A 118 -6.22 -18.44 0.15
N GLY A 119 -5.87 -18.24 1.44
CA GLY A 119 -6.55 -17.29 2.32
C GLY A 119 -6.31 -15.82 1.96
N LEU A 120 -5.27 -15.52 1.17
CA LEU A 120 -4.85 -14.14 0.83
C LEU A 120 -5.78 -13.43 -0.18
N ALA A 121 -6.60 -14.18 -0.93
CA ALA A 121 -7.43 -13.62 -2.00
C ALA A 121 -8.65 -12.82 -1.52
N SER A 122 -9.00 -12.91 -0.23
CA SER A 122 -10.12 -12.19 0.41
C SER A 122 -9.67 -11.19 1.47
N ASP A 123 -8.38 -10.85 1.52
CA ASP A 123 -7.78 -10.09 2.63
C ASP A 123 -7.86 -8.56 2.48
N PHE A 124 -8.34 -8.05 1.34
CA PHE A 124 -8.43 -6.61 1.11
C PHE A 124 -9.41 -5.93 2.07
N GLY A 125 -8.99 -4.80 2.63
CA GLY A 125 -9.80 -4.06 3.60
C GLY A 125 -10.13 -4.81 4.89
N SER A 126 -9.43 -5.90 5.23
CA SER A 126 -9.70 -6.66 6.47
C SER A 126 -9.38 -5.87 7.74
N LEU A 127 -8.44 -4.93 7.68
CA LEU A 127 -8.17 -3.93 8.73
C LEU A 127 -8.96 -2.62 8.48
N GLY A 128 -9.76 -2.60 7.42
CA GLY A 128 -10.36 -1.42 6.85
C GLY A 128 -9.37 -0.54 6.10
N VAL A 129 -9.93 0.31 5.24
CA VAL A 129 -9.19 1.26 4.40
C VAL A 129 -9.61 2.64 4.89
N PRO A 130 -8.75 3.42 5.57
CA PRO A 130 -9.10 4.78 5.94
C PRO A 130 -9.22 5.65 4.69
N TRP A 131 -10.06 6.68 4.73
CA TRP A 131 -10.19 7.65 3.66
C TRP A 131 -10.60 9.02 4.20
N CYS A 132 -10.29 10.08 3.45
CA CYS A 132 -10.81 11.41 3.75
C CYS A 132 -12.25 11.58 3.31
N ARG A 133 -13.11 12.12 4.20
CA ARG A 133 -14.48 12.46 3.82
C ARG A 133 -14.50 13.75 3.01
N SER A 134 -14.99 13.68 1.77
CA SER A 134 -15.31 14.87 0.98
C SER A 134 -16.50 15.63 1.59
N LYS A 135 -16.50 16.96 1.51
CA LYS A 135 -17.56 17.86 2.01
C LYS A 135 -18.98 17.41 1.62
N GLN A 136 -19.15 16.99 0.37
CA GLN A 136 -20.46 16.67 -0.23
C GLN A 136 -20.64 15.17 -0.49
N GLY A 137 -19.75 14.32 0.02
CA GLY A 137 -19.78 12.87 -0.25
C GLY A 137 -19.60 12.50 -1.73
N LYS A 138 -19.02 13.39 -2.55
CA LYS A 138 -18.83 13.14 -3.99
C LYS A 138 -17.79 12.06 -4.21
N THR A 139 -18.09 11.16 -5.13
CA THR A 139 -17.19 10.12 -5.60
C THR A 139 -16.77 10.40 -7.04
N VAL A 140 -15.81 9.61 -7.52
CA VAL A 140 -15.38 9.65 -8.92
C VAL A 140 -16.48 9.18 -9.86
N GLU A 141 -16.41 9.66 -11.11
CA GLU A 141 -17.38 9.33 -12.17
C GLU A 141 -16.97 8.08 -12.97
N TRP A 142 -15.68 7.77 -13.03
CA TRP A 142 -15.18 6.60 -13.73
C TRP A 142 -15.44 5.31 -12.94
N THR A 143 -15.54 4.22 -13.68
CA THR A 143 -15.81 2.89 -13.17
C THR A 143 -14.61 1.96 -13.40
N THR A 144 -14.67 0.75 -12.84
CA THR A 144 -13.69 -0.30 -13.15
C THR A 144 -13.61 -0.60 -14.65
N LYS A 145 -14.70 -0.43 -15.41
CA LYS A 145 -14.68 -0.61 -16.88
C LYS A 145 -13.80 0.42 -17.56
N ASP A 146 -13.84 1.67 -17.10
CA ASP A 146 -13.01 2.75 -17.63
C ASP A 146 -11.53 2.52 -17.28
N LEU A 147 -11.24 2.05 -16.06
CA LEU A 147 -9.89 1.66 -15.66
C LEU A 147 -9.35 0.51 -16.51
N LEU A 148 -10.16 -0.52 -16.78
CA LEU A 148 -9.77 -1.64 -17.64
C LEU A 148 -9.47 -1.18 -19.07
N LYS A 149 -10.31 -0.31 -19.63
CA LYS A 149 -10.04 0.31 -20.94
C LYS A 149 -8.76 1.15 -20.92
N GLY A 150 -8.54 1.90 -19.86
CA GLY A 150 -7.30 2.64 -19.66
C GLY A 150 -6.08 1.73 -19.64
N LEU A 151 -6.16 0.55 -19.02
CA LEU A 151 -5.08 -0.44 -19.01
C LEU A 151 -4.81 -1.01 -20.41
N GLU A 152 -5.84 -1.28 -21.20
CA GLU A 152 -5.69 -1.72 -22.60
C GLU A 152 -4.86 -0.72 -23.43
N GLU A 153 -5.07 0.58 -23.21
CA GLU A 153 -4.32 1.65 -23.87
C GLU A 153 -2.92 1.84 -23.26
N PHE A 154 -2.80 1.79 -21.93
CA PHE A 154 -1.59 2.19 -21.23
C PHE A 154 -0.49 1.14 -21.20
N VAL A 155 -0.82 -0.15 -21.13
CA VAL A 155 0.19 -1.23 -21.07
C VAL A 155 1.20 -1.14 -22.22
N PRO A 156 0.80 -1.05 -23.51
CA PRO A 156 1.76 -0.92 -24.61
C PRO A 156 2.57 0.38 -24.53
N ILE A 157 1.99 1.48 -24.02
CA ILE A 157 2.72 2.73 -23.79
C ILE A 157 3.82 2.53 -22.75
N TYR A 158 3.49 1.93 -21.59
CA TYR A 158 4.45 1.68 -20.51
C TYR A 158 5.63 0.79 -20.93
N GLU A 159 5.41 -0.14 -21.87
CA GLU A 159 6.48 -0.94 -22.46
C GLU A 159 7.52 -0.09 -23.21
N THR A 160 7.14 1.07 -23.74
CA THR A 160 8.05 1.98 -24.47
C THR A 160 8.86 2.90 -23.56
N ARG A 161 8.61 2.89 -22.23
CA ARG A 161 9.25 3.82 -21.29
C ARG A 161 10.78 3.87 -21.43
N PRO A 162 11.39 5.06 -21.36
CA PRO A 162 12.84 5.22 -21.48
C PRO A 162 13.59 4.66 -20.26
N ILE A 163 12.95 4.66 -19.09
CA ILE A 163 13.54 4.21 -17.82
C ILE A 163 12.95 2.84 -17.48
N LYS A 164 13.62 1.76 -17.90
CA LYS A 164 13.15 0.39 -17.63
C LYS A 164 13.19 0.03 -16.14
N ASN A 165 14.29 0.41 -15.49
CA ASN A 165 14.49 0.24 -14.06
C ASN A 165 14.35 1.60 -13.36
N ASN A 166 13.18 1.83 -12.77
CA ASN A 166 12.86 3.05 -12.03
C ASN A 166 12.87 2.83 -10.51
N ILE A 167 13.81 2.03 -9.97
CA ILE A 167 13.99 1.91 -8.51
C ILE A 167 14.09 3.32 -7.90
N TYR A 168 13.40 3.49 -6.77
CA TYR A 168 13.14 4.74 -6.02
C TYR A 168 12.19 5.75 -6.66
N GLY A 169 11.62 5.47 -7.82
CA GLY A 169 10.53 6.26 -8.38
C GLY A 169 9.29 5.40 -8.61
N MET A 170 8.28 5.99 -9.26
CA MET A 170 7.02 5.30 -9.51
C MET A 170 7.17 3.99 -10.32
N GLY A 171 6.41 2.99 -9.88
CA GLY A 171 6.19 1.72 -10.59
C GLY A 171 5.03 1.79 -11.60
N PHE A 172 4.56 0.63 -12.06
CA PHE A 172 3.49 0.52 -13.04
C PHE A 172 2.18 1.11 -12.54
N ASP A 173 1.73 0.74 -11.34
CA ASP A 173 0.44 1.14 -10.77
C ASP A 173 0.30 2.67 -10.74
N HIS A 174 1.30 3.37 -10.22
CA HIS A 174 1.26 4.82 -10.13
C HIS A 174 1.43 5.50 -11.48
N SER A 175 2.25 4.93 -12.37
CA SER A 175 2.36 5.41 -13.75
C SER A 175 1.01 5.33 -14.46
N PHE A 176 0.27 4.23 -14.25
CA PHE A 176 -1.07 4.05 -14.80
C PHE A 176 -2.05 5.06 -14.21
N GLY A 177 -2.10 5.23 -12.89
CA GLY A 177 -3.03 6.20 -12.30
C GLY A 177 -2.75 7.64 -12.70
N LEU A 178 -1.48 8.06 -12.75
CA LEU A 178 -1.11 9.39 -13.22
C LEU A 178 -1.52 9.60 -14.69
N TRP A 179 -1.23 8.61 -15.55
CA TRP A 179 -1.64 8.65 -16.96
C TRP A 179 -3.17 8.71 -17.09
N PHE A 180 -3.88 7.81 -16.40
CA PHE A 180 -5.34 7.70 -16.46
C PHE A 180 -6.00 9.00 -16.02
N MET A 181 -5.56 9.58 -14.90
CA MET A 181 -6.10 10.85 -14.40
C MET A 181 -5.84 12.01 -15.35
N ALA A 182 -4.64 12.11 -15.93
CA ALA A 182 -4.35 13.13 -16.93
C ALA A 182 -5.23 12.97 -18.19
N ARG A 183 -5.45 11.72 -18.66
CA ARG A 183 -6.35 11.42 -19.79
C ARG A 183 -7.81 11.72 -19.48
N TRP A 184 -8.24 11.47 -18.24
CA TRP A 184 -9.61 11.70 -17.79
C TRP A 184 -9.90 13.20 -17.69
N LEU A 185 -9.03 13.94 -17.00
CA LEU A 185 -9.20 15.38 -16.73
C LEU A 185 -8.92 16.25 -17.96
N LYS A 186 -8.06 15.79 -18.88
CA LYS A 186 -7.63 16.53 -20.09
C LYS A 186 -7.18 17.96 -19.75
N PRO A 187 -6.18 18.11 -18.86
CA PRO A 187 -5.73 19.42 -18.42
C PRO A 187 -5.13 20.24 -19.57
N ASP A 188 -5.15 21.56 -19.43
CA ASP A 188 -4.47 22.47 -20.35
C ASP A 188 -3.02 22.73 -19.95
N LEU A 189 -2.67 22.45 -18.70
CA LEU A 189 -1.32 22.50 -18.16
C LEU A 189 -1.17 21.44 -17.07
N MET A 190 -0.02 20.76 -17.05
CA MET A 190 0.35 19.87 -15.94
C MET A 190 1.55 20.44 -15.20
N ILE A 191 1.48 20.43 -13.88
CA ILE A 191 2.56 20.83 -12.98
C ILE A 191 3.00 19.59 -12.22
N GLU A 192 4.30 19.36 -12.16
CA GLU A 192 4.91 18.29 -11.39
C GLU A 192 5.88 18.89 -10.37
N SER A 193 5.79 18.46 -9.12
CA SER A 193 6.78 18.75 -8.08
C SER A 193 7.42 17.44 -7.65
N GLY A 194 8.70 17.24 -7.99
CA GLY A 194 9.40 15.97 -7.77
C GLY A 194 9.67 15.18 -9.06
N ALA A 195 10.59 15.66 -9.90
CA ALA A 195 10.85 15.02 -11.20
C ALA A 195 11.74 13.75 -11.14
N PHE A 196 12.64 13.67 -10.16
CA PHE A 196 13.71 12.66 -10.07
C PHE A 196 14.41 12.39 -11.43
N LYS A 197 14.27 11.19 -12.00
CA LYS A 197 14.83 10.78 -13.30
C LYS A 197 13.99 11.21 -14.50
N GLY A 198 12.83 11.83 -14.29
CA GLY A 198 11.90 12.30 -15.32
C GLY A 198 10.87 11.27 -15.79
N HIS A 199 10.69 10.15 -15.07
CA HIS A 199 9.75 9.10 -15.49
C HIS A 199 8.30 9.57 -15.43
N SER A 200 7.90 10.23 -14.35
CA SER A 200 6.58 10.87 -14.19
C SER A 200 6.33 11.94 -15.25
N THR A 201 7.34 12.76 -15.57
CA THR A 201 7.29 13.72 -16.69
C THR A 201 7.02 13.01 -18.03
N TRP A 202 7.68 11.87 -18.27
CA TRP A 202 7.42 11.04 -19.46
C TRP A 202 5.98 10.51 -19.48
N VAL A 203 5.47 10.02 -18.35
CA VAL A 203 4.07 9.54 -18.22
C VAL A 203 3.08 10.66 -18.57
N LEU A 204 3.27 11.87 -18.02
CA LEU A 204 2.44 13.04 -18.33
C LEU A 204 2.49 13.40 -19.81
N ARG A 205 3.68 13.37 -20.43
CA ARG A 205 3.84 13.60 -21.87
C ARG A 205 3.12 12.54 -22.71
N GLN A 206 3.14 11.26 -22.31
CA GLN A 206 2.39 10.22 -23.02
C GLN A 206 0.87 10.38 -22.86
N ALA A 207 0.41 10.91 -21.72
CA ALA A 207 -1.02 11.16 -21.51
C ALA A 207 -1.51 12.35 -22.35
N MET A 208 -0.74 13.43 -22.39
CA MET A 208 -1.11 14.70 -23.04
C MET A 208 0.06 15.24 -23.89
N PRO A 209 0.27 14.71 -25.12
CA PRO A 209 1.45 14.98 -25.94
C PRO A 209 1.72 16.45 -26.27
N ASP A 210 0.67 17.26 -26.46
CA ASP A 210 0.79 18.64 -26.92
C ASP A 210 0.68 19.68 -25.81
N LYS A 211 0.41 19.24 -24.56
CA LYS A 211 0.15 20.17 -23.46
C LYS A 211 1.45 20.57 -22.75
N PRO A 212 1.58 21.82 -22.27
CA PRO A 212 2.72 22.25 -21.49
C PRO A 212 2.85 21.45 -20.20
N ILE A 213 4.10 21.22 -19.79
CA ILE A 213 4.46 20.62 -18.49
C ILE A 213 5.42 21.58 -17.79
N ILE A 214 5.15 21.88 -16.52
CA ILE A 214 6.08 22.59 -15.63
C ILE A 214 6.58 21.59 -14.60
N SER A 215 7.90 21.46 -14.45
CA SER A 215 8.50 20.53 -13.51
C SER A 215 9.39 21.28 -12.51
N LEU A 216 9.08 21.13 -11.23
CA LEU A 216 9.84 21.67 -10.10
C LEU A 216 10.67 20.54 -9.50
N SER A 217 11.98 20.69 -9.47
CA SER A 217 12.84 19.69 -8.82
C SER A 217 14.18 20.29 -8.43
N PRO A 218 14.70 20.05 -7.21
CA PRO A 218 16.02 20.55 -6.82
C PRO A 218 17.12 20.16 -7.81
N ARG A 219 17.00 18.98 -8.45
CA ARG A 219 17.96 18.45 -9.42
C ARG A 219 17.29 18.14 -10.75
N HIS A 220 17.76 18.79 -11.81
CA HIS A 220 17.26 18.55 -13.17
C HIS A 220 17.47 17.08 -13.61
N PRO A 221 16.50 16.43 -14.29
CA PRO A 221 16.60 15.03 -14.71
C PRO A 221 17.85 14.70 -15.54
N GLU A 222 18.33 15.65 -16.37
CA GLU A 222 19.58 15.52 -17.14
C GLU A 222 20.78 15.07 -16.29
N LYS A 223 20.80 15.42 -14.99
CA LYS A 223 21.92 15.12 -14.08
C LYS A 223 21.99 13.63 -13.74
N TYR A 224 20.95 12.85 -14.08
CA TYR A 224 20.90 11.41 -13.90
C TYR A 224 21.36 10.64 -15.15
N LEU A 225 21.41 11.26 -16.33
CA LEU A 225 21.90 10.64 -17.57
C LEU A 225 23.33 10.07 -17.45
N LYS A 226 24.14 10.65 -16.56
CA LYS A 226 25.50 10.17 -16.27
C LYS A 226 25.54 8.88 -15.43
N LYS A 227 24.46 8.58 -14.71
CA LYS A 227 24.35 7.44 -13.78
C LYS A 227 23.48 6.31 -14.35
N GLY A 228 22.72 6.58 -15.40
CA GLY A 228 21.82 5.62 -16.03
C GLY A 228 20.73 6.32 -16.85
N PRO A 229 19.73 5.57 -17.31
CA PRO A 229 18.61 6.12 -18.07
C PRO A 229 17.87 7.21 -17.28
N ALA A 230 17.58 8.31 -17.96
CA ALA A 230 16.73 9.39 -17.50
C ALA A 230 15.97 9.96 -18.69
N TYR A 231 14.88 10.67 -18.42
CA TYR A 231 14.07 11.34 -19.43
C TYR A 231 14.10 12.85 -19.20
N VAL A 232 14.30 13.59 -20.28
CA VAL A 232 14.21 15.05 -20.30
C VAL A 232 13.26 15.39 -21.42
N ASP A 233 12.17 16.08 -21.07
CA ASP A 233 11.19 16.51 -22.04
C ASP A 233 11.61 17.84 -22.66
N GLY A 234 11.72 17.89 -23.99
CA GLY A 234 12.16 19.11 -24.69
C GLY A 234 11.15 20.27 -24.63
N ASN A 235 9.89 20.00 -24.28
CA ASN A 235 8.80 20.98 -24.19
C ASN A 235 8.33 21.17 -22.73
N CYS A 236 9.17 20.80 -21.76
CA CYS A 236 8.90 21.03 -20.34
C CYS A 236 9.69 22.24 -19.83
N THR A 237 9.01 23.11 -19.08
CA THR A 237 9.66 24.18 -18.33
C THR A 237 10.17 23.63 -17.01
N TYR A 238 11.49 23.56 -16.84
CA TYR A 238 12.11 23.09 -15.60
C TYR A 238 12.53 24.24 -14.68
N PHE A 239 11.99 24.26 -13.47
CA PHE A 239 12.55 25.03 -12.35
C PHE A 239 13.45 24.10 -11.54
N ALA A 240 14.73 24.06 -11.90
CA ALA A 240 15.68 23.12 -11.32
C ALA A 240 17.10 23.67 -11.16
N GLY A 241 17.88 23.04 -10.28
CA GLY A 241 19.26 23.45 -10.01
C GLY A 241 19.34 24.88 -9.48
N LYS A 242 20.09 25.75 -10.17
CA LYS A 242 20.21 27.17 -9.77
C LYS A 242 18.91 27.96 -9.91
N ASN A 243 17.98 27.48 -10.74
CA ASN A 243 16.68 28.10 -10.98
C ASN A 243 15.56 27.37 -10.22
N PHE A 244 15.92 26.47 -9.29
CA PHE A 244 14.92 25.78 -8.47
C PHE A 244 14.18 26.78 -7.58
N VAL A 245 12.86 26.66 -7.55
CA VAL A 245 11.97 27.36 -6.64
C VAL A 245 11.00 26.33 -6.10
N ASP A 246 10.80 26.32 -4.78
CA ASP A 246 9.81 25.44 -4.15
C ASP A 246 8.40 25.79 -4.64
N PHE A 247 7.52 24.80 -4.78
CA PHE A 247 6.13 24.99 -5.23
C PHE A 247 5.39 26.11 -4.48
N GLY A 248 5.59 26.24 -3.17
CA GLY A 248 4.94 27.25 -2.35
C GLY A 248 5.47 28.68 -2.55
N SER A 249 6.59 28.84 -3.26
CA SER A 249 7.28 30.10 -3.51
C SER A 249 7.24 30.52 -4.99
N VAL A 250 6.59 29.74 -5.85
CA VAL A 250 6.39 30.12 -7.25
C VAL A 250 5.31 31.20 -7.34
N GLU A 251 5.59 32.26 -8.10
CA GLU A 251 4.61 33.28 -8.47
C GLU A 251 3.65 32.75 -9.54
N TRP A 252 2.70 31.91 -9.12
CA TRP A 252 1.84 31.12 -10.01
C TRP A 252 1.06 31.96 -11.01
N GLU A 253 0.54 33.12 -10.62
CA GLU A 253 -0.20 34.01 -11.54
C GLU A 253 0.64 34.40 -12.76
N THR A 254 1.89 34.82 -12.53
CA THR A 254 2.82 35.21 -13.60
C THR A 254 3.20 34.01 -14.47
N VAL A 255 3.45 32.86 -13.85
CA VAL A 255 3.83 31.62 -14.56
C VAL A 255 2.67 31.13 -15.44
N LEU A 256 1.44 31.08 -14.91
CA LEU A 256 0.25 30.67 -15.65
C LEU A 256 -0.03 31.62 -16.81
N GLN A 257 0.09 32.93 -16.60
CA GLN A 257 -0.07 33.93 -17.66
C GLN A 257 0.94 33.73 -18.80
N LYS A 258 2.22 33.48 -18.46
CA LYS A 258 3.28 33.20 -19.46
C LYS A 258 2.98 31.95 -20.29
N HIS A 259 2.32 30.96 -19.68
CA HIS A 259 1.90 29.73 -20.36
C HIS A 259 0.51 29.86 -21.03
N GLY A 260 -0.11 31.04 -21.02
CA GLY A 260 -1.40 31.29 -21.66
C GLY A 260 -2.58 30.60 -20.97
N ILE A 261 -2.45 30.25 -19.69
CA ILE A 261 -3.50 29.57 -18.93
C ILE A 261 -4.41 30.59 -18.27
N SER A 262 -5.66 30.67 -18.75
CA SER A 262 -6.70 31.55 -18.19
C SER A 262 -7.65 30.83 -17.23
N ASP A 263 -7.78 29.51 -17.35
CA ASP A 263 -8.66 28.69 -16.51
C ASP A 263 -7.85 27.75 -15.62
N ILE A 264 -7.65 28.16 -14.35
CA ILE A 264 -6.89 27.39 -13.37
C ILE A 264 -7.56 26.05 -13.01
N SER A 265 -8.87 25.93 -13.22
CA SER A 265 -9.60 24.68 -12.98
C SER A 265 -9.22 23.58 -13.96
N ARG A 266 -8.54 23.93 -15.07
CA ARG A 266 -8.01 22.98 -16.06
C ARG A 266 -6.53 22.66 -15.85
N VAL A 267 -5.95 23.01 -14.70
CA VAL A 267 -4.57 22.67 -14.34
C VAL A 267 -4.57 21.43 -13.44
N LEU A 268 -3.70 20.47 -13.76
CA LEU A 268 -3.42 19.31 -12.93
C LEU A 268 -2.07 19.50 -12.21
N VAL A 269 -2.04 19.32 -10.90
CA VAL A 269 -0.81 19.35 -10.10
C VAL A 269 -0.51 17.95 -9.56
N PHE A 270 0.69 17.46 -9.80
CA PHE A 270 1.21 16.17 -9.32
C PHE A 270 2.36 16.40 -8.34
N PHE A 271 2.27 15.82 -7.14
CA PHE A 271 3.27 15.90 -6.09
C PHE A 271 3.90 14.54 -5.84
N ASP A 272 5.22 14.48 -5.99
CA ASP A 272 6.13 13.34 -5.72
C ASP A 272 7.44 13.90 -5.11
N ASP A 273 7.31 14.93 -4.26
CA ASP A 273 8.44 15.68 -3.71
C ASP A 273 8.77 15.34 -2.25
N HIS A 274 8.06 14.35 -1.68
CA HIS A 274 8.18 13.90 -0.29
C HIS A 274 8.10 15.05 0.73
N GLN A 275 7.28 16.05 0.42
CA GLN A 275 6.88 17.07 1.37
C GLN A 275 5.53 16.71 1.99
N ASN A 276 5.30 17.19 3.21
CA ASN A 276 4.04 17.06 3.93
C ASN A 276 2.84 17.45 3.04
N GLU A 277 1.90 16.53 2.84
CA GLU A 277 0.78 16.72 1.93
C GLU A 277 -0.18 17.81 2.44
N LEU A 278 -0.32 18.01 3.75
CA LEU A 278 -1.11 19.11 4.31
C LEU A 278 -0.54 20.47 3.91
N LYS A 279 0.79 20.59 3.89
CA LYS A 279 1.51 21.81 3.47
C LYS A 279 1.28 22.05 1.97
N ARG A 280 1.44 21.03 1.13
CA ARG A 280 1.20 21.12 -0.31
C ARG A 280 -0.25 21.42 -0.65
N LEU A 281 -1.21 20.79 0.04
CA LEU A 281 -2.64 21.07 -0.10
C LEU A 281 -2.96 22.53 0.23
N LYS A 282 -2.43 23.07 1.33
CA LYS A 282 -2.61 24.50 1.70
C LYS A 282 -2.02 25.45 0.66
N GLN A 283 -0.83 25.13 0.15
CA GLN A 283 -0.16 25.94 -0.87
C GLN A 283 -0.94 25.91 -2.20
N ALA A 284 -1.41 24.74 -2.62
CA ALA A 284 -2.20 24.58 -3.82
C ALA A 284 -3.55 25.31 -3.73
N LEU A 285 -4.23 25.19 -2.57
CA LEU A 285 -5.47 25.91 -2.31
C LEU A 285 -5.26 27.43 -2.36
N LYS A 286 -4.18 27.93 -1.73
CA LYS A 286 -3.82 29.36 -1.77
C LYS A 286 -3.56 29.85 -3.19
N ALA A 287 -2.96 29.01 -4.04
CA ALA A 287 -2.72 29.31 -5.45
C ALA A 287 -3.96 29.15 -6.35
N GLY A 288 -5.08 28.63 -5.82
CA GLY A 288 -6.33 28.41 -6.57
C GLY A 288 -6.38 27.12 -7.38
N PHE A 289 -5.44 26.19 -7.19
CA PHE A 289 -5.48 24.90 -7.88
C PHE A 289 -6.52 23.96 -7.27
N HIS A 290 -7.23 23.23 -8.13
CA HIS A 290 -8.30 22.32 -7.71
C HIS A 290 -7.94 20.84 -7.86
N HIS A 291 -7.20 20.47 -8.91
CA HIS A 291 -6.92 19.07 -9.24
C HIS A 291 -5.52 18.67 -8.80
N LEU A 292 -5.43 17.88 -7.74
CA LEU A 292 -4.18 17.45 -7.14
C LEU A 292 -4.05 15.92 -7.20
N ILE A 293 -2.85 15.44 -7.46
CA ILE A 293 -2.47 14.04 -7.27
C ILE A 293 -1.27 14.03 -6.33
N PHE A 294 -1.35 13.24 -5.26
CA PHE A 294 -0.24 12.97 -4.36
C PHE A 294 0.22 11.53 -4.56
N GLU A 295 1.48 11.39 -4.94
CA GLU A 295 2.25 10.14 -4.82
C GLU A 295 2.56 9.89 -3.34
N ASP A 296 2.78 8.63 -2.97
CA ASP A 296 3.18 8.26 -1.62
C ASP A 296 2.22 8.73 -0.50
N ASN A 297 0.91 8.59 -0.73
CA ASN A 297 -0.14 8.82 0.27
C ASN A 297 -0.16 7.69 1.32
N TYR A 298 0.91 7.65 2.12
CA TYR A 298 1.28 6.59 3.03
C TYR A 298 0.19 6.19 4.02
N ASP A 299 0.19 4.90 4.40
CA ASP A 299 -0.62 4.42 5.50
C ASP A 299 -0.07 4.87 6.86
N THR A 300 -0.97 4.94 7.82
CA THR A 300 -0.69 5.32 9.21
C THR A 300 0.38 4.43 9.84
N GLY A 301 1.36 5.08 10.49
CA GLY A 301 2.54 4.41 11.05
C GLY A 301 3.73 4.25 10.09
N THR A 302 3.59 4.61 8.80
CA THR A 302 4.65 4.44 7.78
C THR A 302 5.00 5.74 7.04
N GLY A 303 5.93 5.69 6.10
CA GLY A 303 6.23 6.83 5.22
C GLY A 303 7.23 7.83 5.77
N ASP A 304 7.67 8.74 4.90
CA ASP A 304 8.67 9.77 5.19
C ASP A 304 8.11 11.19 5.27
N HIS A 305 6.81 11.37 5.00
CA HIS A 305 6.10 12.62 5.18
C HIS A 305 4.65 12.36 5.62
N TYR A 306 4.00 13.40 6.13
CA TYR A 306 2.63 13.32 6.63
C TYR A 306 1.63 13.40 5.47
N SER A 307 0.97 12.27 5.18
CA SER A 307 0.04 12.09 4.06
C SER A 307 -1.40 12.44 4.40
N LEU A 308 -2.25 12.65 3.38
CA LEU A 308 -3.70 12.85 3.55
C LEU A 308 -4.36 11.65 4.20
N ARG A 309 -3.94 10.43 3.85
CA ARG A 309 -4.43 9.20 4.46
C ARG A 309 -4.11 9.16 5.94
N GLN A 310 -2.89 9.50 6.34
CA GLN A 310 -2.53 9.63 7.75
C GLN A 310 -3.36 10.68 8.47
N ILE A 311 -3.61 11.83 7.84
CA ILE A 311 -4.43 12.91 8.40
C ILE A 311 -5.86 12.47 8.64
N CYS A 312 -6.44 11.74 7.68
CA CYS A 312 -7.84 11.35 7.67
C CYS A 312 -8.12 10.00 8.32
N ASP A 313 -7.07 9.24 8.66
CA ASP A 313 -7.20 8.10 9.54
C ASP A 313 -7.70 8.60 10.90
N GLN A 314 -8.95 8.32 11.23
CA GLN A 314 -9.66 8.84 12.39
C GLN A 314 -10.62 7.79 12.94
N PRO A 315 -10.92 7.78 14.26
CA PRO A 315 -11.82 6.77 14.85
C PRO A 315 -13.25 6.77 14.28
N TYR A 316 -13.71 7.91 13.73
CA TYR A 316 -15.02 8.04 13.11
C TYR A 316 -15.02 7.68 11.61
N ILE A 317 -13.86 7.40 11.04
CA ILE A 317 -13.69 6.95 9.66
C ILE A 317 -13.64 5.42 9.66
N ARG A 318 -14.35 4.80 8.72
CA ARG A 318 -14.34 3.34 8.61
C ARG A 318 -12.92 2.87 8.29
N GLY A 319 -12.42 1.89 9.03
CA GLY A 319 -11.04 1.43 8.86
C GLY A 319 -9.99 2.40 9.35
N GLY A 320 -10.40 3.52 9.96
CA GLY A 320 -9.52 4.43 10.66
C GLY A 320 -9.64 4.32 12.18
N GLY A 321 -8.73 4.99 12.87
CA GLY A 321 -8.51 4.81 14.29
C GLY A 321 -7.85 3.47 14.58
N HIS A 322 -6.93 3.46 15.56
CA HIS A 322 -6.20 2.25 15.91
C HIS A 322 -6.26 1.95 17.40
N SER A 323 -6.29 0.66 17.72
CA SER A 323 -6.17 0.18 19.08
C SER A 323 -4.71 -0.13 19.38
N CYS A 324 -4.09 0.62 20.29
CA CYS A 324 -2.71 0.37 20.72
C CYS A 324 -2.55 -0.73 21.78
N PHE A 325 -3.62 -1.46 22.10
CA PHE A 325 -3.56 -2.62 23.00
C PHE A 325 -2.89 -3.81 22.30
N ARG A 326 -1.89 -4.39 22.96
CA ARG A 326 -1.05 -5.47 22.40
C ARG A 326 -1.80 -6.80 22.22
N ASP A 327 -2.89 -7.00 22.96
CA ASP A 327 -3.75 -8.18 22.94
C ASP A 327 -5.03 -7.97 22.10
N SER A 328 -5.14 -6.86 21.38
CA SER A 328 -6.27 -6.59 20.49
C SER A 328 -6.28 -7.51 19.25
N ASP A 329 -7.47 -7.65 18.64
CA ASP A 329 -7.60 -8.33 17.36
C ASP A 329 -6.81 -7.65 16.24
N GLU A 330 -6.72 -6.31 16.26
CA GLU A 330 -5.89 -5.54 15.34
C GLU A 330 -4.41 -5.91 15.48
N ALA A 331 -3.87 -5.95 16.72
CA ALA A 331 -2.49 -6.34 16.97
C ALA A 331 -2.21 -7.77 16.47
N ARG A 332 -3.12 -8.71 16.71
CA ARG A 332 -3.01 -10.10 16.23
C ARG A 332 -3.01 -10.18 14.70
N LEU A 333 -3.87 -9.42 14.02
CA LEU A 333 -3.95 -9.40 12.57
C LEU A 333 -2.69 -8.78 11.97
N ARG A 334 -2.30 -7.58 12.42
CA ARG A 334 -1.09 -6.88 11.96
C ARG A 334 0.18 -7.72 12.12
N MET A 335 0.35 -8.41 13.25
CA MET A 335 1.48 -9.33 13.47
C MET A 335 1.56 -10.42 12.39
N LYS A 336 0.42 -10.99 11.98
CA LYS A 336 0.39 -11.98 10.89
C LYS A 336 0.72 -11.33 9.55
N ARG A 337 0.17 -10.14 9.27
CA ARG A 337 0.39 -9.41 8.01
C ARG A 337 1.86 -9.03 7.81
N LYS A 338 2.55 -8.59 8.87
CA LYS A 338 3.98 -8.25 8.86
C LYS A 338 4.90 -9.38 8.38
N MET A 339 4.48 -10.63 8.50
CA MET A 339 5.24 -11.78 7.98
C MET A 339 5.24 -11.87 6.45
N PHE A 340 4.30 -11.21 5.76
CA PHE A 340 4.08 -11.34 4.32
C PHE A 340 4.25 -10.03 3.54
N TRP A 341 4.03 -8.88 4.18
CA TRP A 341 3.97 -7.58 3.51
C TRP A 341 5.01 -6.63 4.08
N ALA A 342 5.87 -6.09 3.22
CA ALA A 342 7.04 -5.32 3.62
C ALA A 342 6.68 -3.99 4.31
N GLN A 343 5.55 -3.37 3.94
CA GLN A 343 5.03 -2.15 4.56
C GLN A 343 3.95 -2.41 5.62
N ALA A 344 3.63 -3.68 5.93
CA ALA A 344 2.75 -3.95 7.06
C ALA A 344 3.50 -3.71 8.37
N VAL A 345 2.94 -2.84 9.21
CA VAL A 345 3.47 -2.54 10.54
C VAL A 345 2.74 -3.33 11.60
N ASP A 346 3.49 -3.83 12.59
CA ASP A 346 2.88 -4.39 13.80
C ASP A 346 2.47 -3.29 14.78
N ILE A 347 1.82 -3.67 15.88
CA ILE A 347 1.32 -2.69 16.85
C ILE A 347 2.44 -1.93 17.57
N GLY A 348 3.63 -2.54 17.72
CA GLY A 348 4.78 -1.89 18.34
C GLY A 348 5.42 -0.82 17.45
N GLU A 349 5.28 -0.96 16.13
CA GLU A 349 5.71 0.04 15.15
C GLU A 349 4.65 1.12 14.91
N LEU A 350 3.37 0.73 14.86
CA LEU A 350 2.26 1.66 14.67
C LEU A 350 2.13 2.66 15.81
N CYS A 351 2.22 2.17 17.05
CA CYS A 351 1.91 2.97 18.24
C CYS A 351 3.14 3.60 18.89
N GLY A 352 3.03 4.88 19.20
CA GLY A 352 4.02 5.70 19.91
C GLY A 352 3.78 5.78 21.42
N GLU A 353 4.47 6.73 22.04
CA GLU A 353 4.21 7.14 23.42
C GLU A 353 2.78 7.70 23.55
N GLY A 354 2.12 7.43 24.68
CA GLY A 354 0.74 7.88 24.91
C GLY A 354 -0.27 7.31 23.92
N GLU A 355 -0.01 6.11 23.37
CA GLU A 355 -0.87 5.42 22.39
C GLU A 355 -1.05 6.22 21.08
N ALA A 356 -0.07 7.07 20.74
CA ALA A 356 -0.10 7.86 19.53
C ALA A 356 0.09 6.98 18.28
N TRP A 357 -1.00 6.68 17.57
CA TRP A 357 -0.98 5.94 16.32
C TRP A 357 -0.96 6.85 15.09
N TRP A 358 -1.40 8.11 15.21
CA TRP A 358 -1.53 9.04 14.09
C TRP A 358 -0.18 9.48 13.52
N GLY A 359 -0.18 9.87 12.24
CA GLY A 359 1.04 10.18 11.51
C GLY A 359 2.00 8.99 11.57
N VAL A 360 3.25 9.25 11.98
CA VAL A 360 4.16 8.19 12.39
C VAL A 360 4.42 8.30 13.89
N ARG A 361 3.65 7.55 14.68
CA ARG A 361 3.80 7.49 16.14
C ARG A 361 3.64 8.85 16.83
N GLY A 362 2.68 9.65 16.36
CA GLY A 362 2.45 11.01 16.83
C GLY A 362 3.31 12.09 16.18
N VAL A 363 4.10 11.74 15.14
CA VAL A 363 4.99 12.68 14.45
C VAL A 363 4.44 13.00 13.07
N MET A 364 4.34 14.29 12.78
CA MET A 364 4.12 14.86 11.47
C MET A 364 5.47 15.04 10.78
N ARG A 365 5.81 14.10 9.87
CA ARG A 365 7.05 14.11 9.09
C ARG A 365 6.95 15.05 7.89
N ASP A 366 8.08 15.62 7.47
CA ASP A 366 8.24 16.46 6.28
C ASP A 366 9.67 16.31 5.74
N ASP A 367 9.85 16.67 4.47
CA ASP A 367 11.16 16.75 3.80
C ASP A 367 11.99 15.47 3.89
N PHE A 368 11.48 14.36 3.33
CA PHE A 368 12.13 13.04 3.40
C PHE A 368 12.46 12.63 4.85
N ASN A 369 11.54 12.89 5.78
CA ASN A 369 11.70 12.63 7.22
C ASN A 369 12.90 13.36 7.88
N HIS A 370 13.45 14.39 7.23
CA HIS A 370 14.47 15.24 7.84
C HIS A 370 13.88 16.28 8.79
N SER A 371 12.59 16.64 8.61
CA SER A 371 11.86 17.53 9.48
C SER A 371 10.73 16.79 10.19
N ASN A 372 10.76 16.79 11.52
CA ASN A 372 9.86 15.97 12.34
C ASN A 372 9.22 16.82 13.43
N LYS A 373 7.90 17.06 13.33
CA LYS A 373 7.15 17.79 14.35
C LYS A 373 6.23 16.82 15.12
N PRO A 374 6.43 16.61 16.43
CA PRO A 374 5.44 15.95 17.27
C PRO A 374 4.12 16.73 17.24
N ILE A 375 3.01 16.01 17.11
CA ILE A 375 1.66 16.58 17.14
C ILE A 375 0.79 15.82 18.12
N THR A 376 -0.05 16.56 18.84
CA THR A 376 -1.07 15.98 19.72
C THR A 376 -2.22 15.35 18.90
N TYR A 377 -3.01 14.49 19.55
CA TYR A 377 -4.25 13.99 18.94
C TYR A 377 -5.18 15.13 18.52
N GLU A 378 -5.28 16.18 19.34
CA GLU A 378 -6.10 17.35 19.02
C GLU A 378 -5.61 18.07 17.77
N GLU A 379 -4.30 18.33 17.64
CA GLU A 379 -3.73 18.92 16.42
C GLU A 379 -3.99 18.02 15.19
N HIS A 380 -3.82 16.71 15.33
CA HIS A 380 -4.10 15.73 14.28
C HIS A 380 -5.58 15.77 13.85
N PHE A 381 -6.50 15.79 14.82
CA PHE A 381 -7.94 15.90 14.58
C PHE A 381 -8.30 17.22 13.88
N GLN A 382 -7.74 18.35 14.32
CA GLN A 382 -7.96 19.65 13.66
C GLN A 382 -7.41 19.69 12.23
N ASN A 383 -6.26 19.04 11.98
CA ASN A 383 -5.73 18.88 10.63
C ASN A 383 -6.70 18.09 9.74
N SER A 384 -7.30 17.00 10.27
CA SER A 384 -8.33 16.24 9.56
C SER A 384 -9.55 17.09 9.23
N ARG A 385 -10.07 17.85 10.21
CA ARG A 385 -11.21 18.76 10.01
C ARG A 385 -10.94 19.80 8.94
N TYR A 386 -9.73 20.36 8.92
CA TYR A 386 -9.32 21.28 7.86
C TYR A 386 -9.33 20.59 6.49
N VAL A 387 -8.72 19.43 6.36
CA VAL A 387 -8.67 18.67 5.09
C VAL A 387 -10.08 18.31 4.61
N GLU A 388 -10.93 17.77 5.47
CA GLU A 388 -12.34 17.48 5.15
C GLU A 388 -13.11 18.74 4.72
N SER A 389 -12.78 19.92 5.27
CA SER A 389 -13.45 21.19 4.94
C SER A 389 -13.08 21.77 3.57
N VAL A 390 -12.02 21.27 2.92
CA VAL A 390 -11.53 21.75 1.62
C VAL A 390 -11.56 20.68 0.52
N LEU A 391 -11.74 19.41 0.88
CA LEU A 391 -11.90 18.30 -0.06
C LEU A 391 -13.29 18.23 -0.68
N ASP A 392 -13.35 18.35 -2.00
CA ASP A 392 -14.55 18.09 -2.79
C ASP A 392 -14.66 16.63 -3.23
N LEU A 393 -13.51 15.97 -3.47
CA LEU A 393 -13.43 14.57 -3.87
C LEU A 393 -12.09 13.99 -3.41
N TYR A 394 -12.13 12.77 -2.88
CA TYR A 394 -10.96 11.99 -2.48
C TYR A 394 -11.05 10.60 -3.10
N TRP A 395 -10.03 10.21 -3.87
CA TRP A 395 -9.98 8.89 -4.51
C TRP A 395 -8.58 8.33 -4.52
N GLU A 396 -8.37 7.23 -3.81
CA GLU A 396 -7.14 6.45 -3.90
C GLU A 396 -7.17 5.58 -5.15
N LEU A 397 -6.10 5.61 -5.95
CA LEU A 397 -5.92 4.67 -7.05
C LEU A 397 -5.80 3.25 -6.45
N PRO A 398 -6.68 2.30 -6.79
CA PRO A 398 -6.51 0.92 -6.37
C PRO A 398 -5.28 0.28 -7.05
N PRO A 399 -4.67 -0.75 -6.43
CA PRO A 399 -3.67 -1.55 -7.13
C PRO A 399 -4.24 -2.07 -8.45
N VAL A 400 -3.44 -2.10 -9.51
CA VAL A 400 -3.90 -2.55 -10.83
C VAL A 400 -4.33 -4.02 -10.78
N ALA A 401 -3.61 -4.84 -10.03
CA ALA A 401 -3.91 -6.25 -9.90
C ALA A 401 -3.53 -6.79 -8.53
N GLY A 402 -4.25 -7.81 -8.09
CA GLY A 402 -4.01 -8.46 -6.81
C GLY A 402 -2.62 -9.12 -6.72
N PRO A 403 -2.05 -9.27 -5.51
CA PRO A 403 -0.72 -9.82 -5.29
C PRO A 403 -0.49 -11.22 -5.85
N SER A 404 -1.54 -12.05 -6.00
CA SER A 404 -1.38 -13.37 -6.63
C SER A 404 -1.00 -13.29 -8.11
N LEU A 405 -1.30 -12.16 -8.75
CA LEU A 405 -1.02 -11.91 -10.17
C LEU A 405 0.28 -11.14 -10.37
N THR A 406 0.57 -10.17 -9.50
CA THR A 406 1.72 -9.27 -9.65
C THR A 406 2.94 -9.69 -8.84
N HIS A 407 2.78 -10.61 -7.89
CA HIS A 407 3.80 -11.01 -6.92
C HIS A 407 4.38 -9.86 -6.08
N GLN A 408 3.69 -8.72 -6.04
CA GLN A 408 4.15 -7.60 -5.23
C GLN A 408 3.99 -7.93 -3.74
N THR A 409 4.95 -7.52 -2.93
CA THR A 409 4.91 -7.72 -1.46
C THR A 409 5.09 -6.41 -0.71
N ARG A 410 5.17 -5.27 -1.43
CA ARG A 410 5.50 -3.98 -0.83
C ARG A 410 4.38 -3.52 0.11
N TYR A 411 3.16 -3.32 -0.37
CA TYR A 411 2.06 -2.81 0.45
C TYR A 411 1.33 -3.90 1.26
N ASP A 412 0.48 -3.47 2.20
CA ASP A 412 -0.46 -4.31 2.94
C ASP A 412 -1.86 -4.28 2.28
N PRO A 413 -2.29 -5.33 1.54
CA PRO A 413 -3.65 -5.45 1.02
C PRO A 413 -4.79 -5.19 2.02
N ALA A 414 -4.63 -5.53 3.31
CA ALA A 414 -5.66 -5.29 4.32
C ALA A 414 -5.94 -3.80 4.58
N ARG A 415 -5.04 -2.94 4.11
CA ARG A 415 -5.06 -1.48 4.20
C ARG A 415 -5.16 -0.84 2.82
N ALA A 416 -5.66 -1.55 1.80
CA ALA A 416 -5.82 -1.01 0.46
C ALA A 416 -7.21 -1.31 -0.10
N ALA A 417 -7.64 -0.48 -1.06
CA ALA A 417 -8.83 -0.76 -1.86
C ALA A 417 -8.66 -2.04 -2.69
N ASP A 418 -9.79 -2.63 -3.08
CA ASP A 418 -9.80 -3.79 -3.94
C ASP A 418 -9.12 -3.47 -5.29
N PRO A 419 -8.30 -4.39 -5.82
CA PRO A 419 -7.55 -4.14 -7.04
C PRO A 419 -8.46 -4.08 -8.27
N VAL A 420 -8.02 -3.39 -9.33
CA VAL A 420 -8.78 -3.32 -10.61
C VAL A 420 -8.97 -4.71 -11.21
N ILE A 421 -7.96 -5.57 -11.08
CA ILE A 421 -8.00 -6.98 -11.47
C ILE A 421 -7.81 -7.84 -10.22
N GLU A 422 -8.90 -8.41 -9.75
CA GLU A 422 -8.94 -9.32 -8.60
C GLU A 422 -8.03 -10.54 -8.78
N ASP A 423 -7.60 -11.10 -7.64
CA ASP A 423 -6.86 -12.35 -7.60
C ASP A 423 -7.59 -13.48 -8.33
N GLY A 424 -6.84 -14.41 -8.93
CA GLY A 424 -7.40 -15.50 -9.73
C GLY A 424 -7.87 -15.12 -11.14
N ARG A 425 -7.92 -13.83 -11.50
CA ARG A 425 -8.30 -13.36 -12.85
C ARG A 425 -7.15 -13.37 -13.86
N PHE A 426 -6.31 -14.42 -13.84
CA PHE A 426 -5.10 -14.53 -14.67
C PHE A 426 -5.37 -14.41 -16.19
N GLY A 427 -6.52 -14.92 -16.66
CA GLY A 427 -6.92 -14.77 -18.05
C GLY A 427 -7.08 -13.31 -18.49
N LEU A 428 -7.65 -12.45 -17.64
CA LEU A 428 -7.78 -11.01 -17.91
C LEU A 428 -6.41 -10.32 -17.82
N PHE A 429 -5.64 -10.61 -16.76
CA PHE A 429 -4.28 -10.09 -16.57
C PHE A 429 -3.39 -10.33 -17.80
N ARG A 430 -3.41 -11.56 -18.34
CA ARG A 430 -2.69 -11.93 -19.57
C ARG A 430 -3.22 -11.23 -20.82
N ARG A 431 -4.54 -11.12 -20.98
CA ARG A 431 -5.15 -10.46 -22.16
C ARG A 431 -4.78 -8.98 -22.24
N LEU A 432 -4.68 -8.30 -21.10
CA LEU A 432 -4.24 -6.91 -21.02
C LEU A 432 -2.73 -6.73 -21.24
N GLY A 433 -1.97 -7.82 -21.40
CA GLY A 433 -0.51 -7.76 -21.59
C GLY A 433 0.30 -7.57 -20.32
N LEU A 434 -0.33 -7.43 -19.16
CA LEU A 434 0.34 -7.19 -17.88
C LEU A 434 1.29 -8.33 -17.48
N SER A 435 1.00 -9.57 -17.88
CA SER A 435 1.86 -10.73 -17.64
C SER A 435 3.18 -10.71 -18.43
N LYS A 436 3.35 -9.78 -19.37
CA LYS A 436 4.60 -9.59 -20.12
C LYS A 436 5.54 -8.60 -19.43
N LEU A 437 5.01 -7.79 -18.52
CA LEU A 437 5.80 -6.84 -17.75
C LEU A 437 6.62 -7.61 -16.69
N ASP A 438 7.82 -7.10 -16.42
CA ASP A 438 8.66 -7.64 -15.35
C ASP A 438 7.98 -7.46 -13.99
N ALA A 439 7.93 -8.50 -13.16
CA ALA A 439 7.21 -8.46 -11.88
C ALA A 439 7.68 -7.30 -10.97
N SER A 440 8.96 -6.88 -11.08
CA SER A 440 9.50 -5.78 -10.27
C SER A 440 8.81 -4.44 -10.50
N VAL A 441 8.16 -4.23 -11.67
CA VAL A 441 7.47 -2.96 -11.95
C VAL A 441 6.23 -2.76 -11.07
N PHE A 442 5.66 -3.85 -10.55
CA PHE A 442 4.52 -3.82 -9.64
C PHE A 442 4.94 -3.77 -8.16
N ASN A 443 6.22 -4.01 -7.85
CA ASN A 443 6.73 -4.02 -6.47
C ASN A 443 7.00 -2.60 -5.94
N GLY A 444 6.07 -1.70 -6.19
CA GLY A 444 6.21 -0.26 -5.98
C GLY A 444 4.96 0.43 -5.45
N TYR A 445 3.85 -0.29 -5.23
CA TYR A 445 2.61 0.33 -4.80
C TYR A 445 2.72 0.86 -3.35
N THR A 446 2.51 2.16 -3.20
CA THR A 446 2.39 2.93 -1.96
C THR A 446 1.28 3.93 -2.25
N GLN A 447 0.12 3.80 -1.60
CA GLN A 447 -1.16 4.37 -2.08
C GLN A 447 -1.00 5.75 -2.73
N MET A 448 -1.60 5.95 -3.90
CA MET A 448 -1.61 7.25 -4.58
C MET A 448 -3.02 7.80 -4.56
N VAL A 449 -3.17 9.10 -4.37
CA VAL A 449 -4.49 9.73 -4.25
C VAL A 449 -4.67 10.87 -5.25
N TYR A 450 -5.84 10.90 -5.87
CA TYR A 450 -6.39 12.08 -6.51
C TYR A 450 -7.32 12.81 -5.55
N ALA A 451 -7.07 14.09 -5.36
CA ALA A 451 -7.87 14.99 -4.56
C ALA A 451 -8.38 16.16 -5.42
N LYS A 452 -9.68 16.41 -5.39
CA LYS A 452 -10.25 17.68 -5.83
C LYS A 452 -10.50 18.57 -4.63
N ILE A 453 -10.00 19.79 -4.67
CA ILE A 453 -10.13 20.76 -3.57
C ILE A 453 -10.77 22.06 -4.01
N SER A 454 -11.40 22.74 -3.05
CA SER A 454 -11.91 24.10 -3.17
C SER A 454 -11.98 24.76 -1.78
N ALA A 455 -12.07 26.08 -1.74
CA ALA A 455 -12.22 26.80 -0.48
C ALA A 455 -13.52 26.41 0.25
N SER A 456 -13.56 26.57 1.56
CA SER A 456 -14.79 26.31 2.33
C SER A 456 -15.84 27.37 1.98
N GLY A 457 -16.99 26.95 1.43
CA GLY A 457 -18.11 27.85 1.08
C GLY A 457 -18.21 28.26 -0.38
N SER A 458 -17.36 27.72 -1.27
CA SER A 458 -17.48 27.87 -2.73
C SER A 458 -18.47 26.91 -3.37
#